data_AF-A0A1V4Y727-F1
#
_entry.id   AF-A0A1V4Y727-F1
#
_cell.length_a   1.000
_cell.length_b   1.000
_cell.length_c   1.000
_cell.angle_alpha   90.00
_cell.angle_beta   90.00
_cell.angle_gamma   90.00
#
_symmetry.space_group_name_H-M   'P 1'
#
loop_
_entity.id
_entity.type
_entity.pdbx_description
1 polymer ?
#
loop_
_entity_poly.entity_id
_entity_poly.type
_entity_poly.pdbx_seq_one_letter_code
_entity_poly.pdbx_strand_id
1 'polypeptide(L)'
;MLNKNFTIMQILTSVYDFFRPRIAGMIIAFLFLAIVIISTGFTQWTTVEQIPQNMMDQSNIQGIGKLIFTDFVVPFEILSIVLLASLMGAIYMAKGDGTE
;
A
#
# COMPACT_ATOMS: atom_id res chain seq x y z
N MET A 1 -12.51 50.75 -18.58
CA MET A 1 -11.14 51.08 -19.03
C MET A 1 -10.26 49.87 -18.73
N LEU A 2 -9.96 49.03 -19.72
CA LEU A 2 -9.11 47.85 -19.57
C LEU A 2 -7.64 48.30 -19.53
N ASN A 3 -7.01 48.11 -18.36
CA ASN A 3 -5.64 48.52 -18.06
C ASN A 3 -4.65 47.74 -18.96
N LYS A 4 -3.85 48.47 -19.74
CA LYS A 4 -2.96 47.98 -20.81
C LYS A 4 -1.63 47.37 -20.33
N ASN A 5 -1.48 47.05 -19.05
CA ASN A 5 -0.20 46.64 -18.48
C ASN A 5 -0.12 45.15 -18.11
N PHE A 6 -1.04 44.30 -18.58
CA PHE A 6 -0.93 42.85 -18.40
C PHE A 6 0.06 42.28 -19.43
N THR A 7 1.34 42.36 -19.11
CA THR A 7 2.41 41.94 -20.03
C THR A 7 2.54 40.42 -19.97
N ILE A 8 2.58 39.76 -21.13
CA ILE A 8 2.74 38.28 -21.26
C ILE A 8 3.94 37.78 -20.43
N MET A 9 4.99 38.58 -20.32
CA MET A 9 6.16 38.34 -19.46
C MET A 9 5.78 38.07 -17.99
N GLN A 10 4.81 38.80 -17.42
CA GLN A 10 4.36 38.64 -16.03
C GLN A 10 3.59 37.34 -15.81
N ILE A 11 2.85 36.89 -16.83
CA ILE A 11 2.15 35.60 -16.82
C ILE A 11 3.19 34.47 -16.83
N LEU A 12 4.17 34.57 -17.73
CA LEU A 12 5.21 33.56 -17.88
C LEU A 12 6.08 33.43 -16.61
N THR A 13 6.43 34.55 -15.95
CA THR A 13 7.16 34.51 -14.68
C THR A 13 6.31 33.96 -13.54
N SER A 14 5.03 34.32 -13.47
CA SER A 14 4.10 33.80 -12.45
C SER A 14 3.91 32.28 -12.57
N VAL A 15 3.81 31.76 -13.81
CA VAL A 15 3.76 30.32 -14.07
C VAL A 15 5.09 29.66 -13.68
N TYR A 16 6.23 30.22 -14.11
CA TYR A 16 7.54 29.65 -13.79
C TYR A 16 7.79 29.56 -12.27
N ASP A 17 7.55 30.63 -11.52
CA ASP A 17 7.78 30.66 -10.07
C ASP A 17 6.80 29.76 -9.29
N PHE A 18 5.58 29.56 -9.81
CA PHE A 18 4.61 28.63 -9.23
C PHE A 18 5.02 27.16 -9.41
N PHE A 19 5.60 26.81 -10.56
CA PHE A 19 6.03 25.43 -10.86
C PHE A 19 7.44 25.12 -10.35
N ARG A 20 8.35 26.10 -10.30
CA ARG A 20 9.76 25.95 -9.89
C ARG A 20 9.99 25.15 -8.59
N PRO A 21 9.30 25.40 -7.47
CA PRO A 21 9.51 24.62 -6.24
C PRO A 21 8.82 23.24 -6.27
N ARG A 22 7.89 23.00 -7.20
CA ARG A 22 7.07 21.78 -7.27
C ARG A 22 7.55 20.75 -8.29
N ILE A 23 8.42 21.15 -9.22
CA ILE A 23 8.98 20.27 -10.26
C ILE A 23 9.66 19.04 -9.66
N ALA A 24 10.45 19.19 -8.60
CA ALA A 24 11.12 18.06 -7.95
C ALA A 24 10.11 17.03 -7.40
N GLY A 25 9.07 17.48 -6.71
CA GLY A 25 8.01 16.60 -6.20
C GLY A 25 7.21 15.91 -7.31
N MET A 26 6.91 16.63 -8.41
CA MET A 26 6.24 16.04 -9.57
C MET A 26 7.11 14.98 -10.26
N ILE A 27 8.42 15.21 -10.39
CA ILE A 27 9.36 14.22 -10.95
C ILE A 27 9.37 12.95 -10.09
N ILE A 28 9.44 13.09 -8.77
CA ILE A 28 9.43 11.96 -7.83
C ILE A 28 8.11 11.18 -7.95
N ALA A 29 6.97 11.88 -7.98
CA ALA A 29 5.66 11.25 -8.14
C ALA A 29 5.54 10.50 -9.48
N PHE A 30 6.04 11.08 -10.58
CA PHE A 30 6.06 10.43 -11.88
C PHE A 30 6.98 9.20 -11.92
N LEU A 31 8.16 9.27 -11.29
CA LEU A 31 9.05 8.12 -11.16
C LEU A 31 8.38 6.99 -10.37
N PHE A 32 7.74 7.31 -9.24
CA PHE A 32 7.00 6.34 -8.46
C PHE A 32 5.87 5.68 -9.26
N LEU A 33 5.08 6.49 -9.97
CA LEU A 33 4.02 5.99 -10.86
C LEU A 33 4.58 5.07 -11.96
N ALA A 34 5.68 5.46 -12.60
CA ALA A 34 6.31 4.66 -13.64
C ALA A 34 6.79 3.30 -13.09
N ILE A 35 7.39 3.30 -11.90
CA ILE A 35 7.82 2.06 -11.23
C ILE A 35 6.62 1.16 -10.95
N VAL A 36 5.51 1.70 -10.46
CA VAL A 36 4.28 0.92 -10.19
C VAL A 36 3.73 0.32 -11.49
N ILE A 37 3.60 1.11 -12.55
CA ILE A 37 3.08 0.64 -13.85
C ILE A 37 3.96 -0.48 -14.42
N ILE A 38 5.28 -0.28 -14.42
CA ILE A 38 6.24 -1.29 -14.88
C ILE A 38 6.13 -2.55 -14.02
N SER A 39 6.16 -2.41 -12.70
CA SER A 39 6.05 -3.54 -11.77
C SER A 39 4.78 -4.35 -12.02
N THR A 40 3.61 -3.71 -12.12
CA THR A 40 2.34 -4.40 -12.36
C THR A 40 2.26 -5.04 -13.75
N GLY A 41 2.86 -4.43 -14.78
CA GLY A 41 2.84 -4.93 -16.16
C GLY A 41 3.79 -6.11 -16.41
N PHE A 42 4.93 -6.17 -15.74
CA PHE A 42 5.90 -7.28 -15.86
C PHE A 42 5.63 -8.42 -14.87
N THR A 43 4.81 -8.19 -13.84
CA THR A 43 4.40 -9.25 -12.92
C THR A 43 3.51 -10.25 -13.64
N GLN A 44 3.95 -11.51 -13.69
CA GLN A 44 3.13 -12.61 -14.19
C GLN A 44 2.07 -12.95 -13.14
N TRP A 45 0.86 -12.42 -13.34
CA TRP A 45 -0.28 -12.74 -12.49
C TRP A 45 -0.80 -14.13 -12.86
N THR A 46 -0.65 -15.11 -11.96
CA THR A 46 -1.31 -16.41 -12.09
C THR A 46 -2.81 -16.20 -12.19
N THR A 47 -3.39 -16.51 -13.35
CA THR A 47 -4.84 -16.55 -13.53
C THR A 47 -5.41 -17.75 -12.78
N VAL A 48 -6.59 -17.60 -12.17
CA VAL A 48 -7.23 -18.63 -11.32
C VAL A 48 -7.36 -19.98 -12.04
N GLU A 49 -7.46 -19.99 -13.37
CA GLU A 49 -7.51 -21.18 -14.22
C GLU A 49 -6.25 -22.07 -14.18
N GLN A 50 -5.11 -21.54 -13.71
CA GLN A 50 -3.84 -22.27 -13.60
C GLN A 50 -3.65 -22.91 -12.23
N ILE A 51 -4.57 -22.68 -11.28
CA ILE A 51 -4.56 -23.37 -9.99
C ILE A 51 -5.15 -24.76 -10.24
N PRO A 52 -4.40 -25.86 -10.02
CA PRO A 52 -4.97 -27.19 -10.15
C PRO A 52 -6.11 -27.33 -9.15
N GLN A 53 -7.34 -27.17 -9.63
CA GLN A 53 -8.56 -27.37 -8.88
C GLN A 53 -8.68 -28.88 -8.69
N ASN A 54 -8.15 -29.38 -7.57
CA ASN A 54 -8.53 -30.69 -7.08
C ASN A 54 -10.02 -30.65 -6.78
N MET A 55 -10.84 -31.03 -7.77
CA MET A 55 -12.30 -31.06 -7.65
C MET A 55 -12.81 -32.04 -6.57
N MET A 56 -11.91 -32.83 -5.98
CA MET A 56 -12.20 -33.76 -4.89
C MET A 56 -11.97 -33.15 -3.49
N ASP A 57 -11.22 -32.06 -3.37
CA ASP A 57 -10.94 -31.39 -2.10
C ASP A 57 -11.35 -29.92 -2.19
N GLN A 58 -12.64 -29.68 -1.97
CA GLN A 58 -13.24 -28.34 -2.01
C GLN A 58 -12.74 -27.44 -0.87
N SER A 59 -12.07 -28.03 0.14
CA SER A 59 -11.52 -27.36 1.31
C SER A 59 -10.00 -27.17 1.19
N ASN A 60 -9.56 -25.95 0.85
CA ASN A 60 -8.14 -25.60 0.76
C ASN A 60 -7.49 -25.35 2.15
N ILE A 61 -8.12 -25.77 3.25
CA ILE A 61 -7.61 -25.52 4.61
C ILE A 61 -6.26 -26.21 4.81
N GLN A 62 -6.09 -27.43 4.30
CA GLN A 62 -4.83 -28.17 4.42
C GLN A 62 -3.70 -27.50 3.62
N GLY A 63 -4.00 -26.98 2.43
CA GLY A 63 -3.03 -26.29 1.58
C GLY A 63 -2.56 -24.97 2.21
N ILE A 64 -3.51 -24.17 2.72
CA ILE A 64 -3.21 -22.94 3.45
C ILE A 64 -2.40 -23.25 4.72
N GLY A 65 -2.80 -24.27 5.49
CA GLY A 65 -2.07 -24.70 6.67
C GLY A 65 -0.62 -25.07 6.35
N LYS A 66 -0.39 -25.83 5.28
CA LYS A 66 0.97 -26.18 4.83
C LYS A 66 1.78 -24.93 4.51
N LEU A 67 1.26 -24.01 3.71
CA LEU A 67 1.96 -22.78 3.31
C LEU A 67 2.29 -21.89 4.52
N ILE A 68 1.35 -21.72 5.46
CA ILE A 68 1.56 -20.91 6.67
C ILE A 68 2.67 -21.49 7.54
N PHE A 69 2.71 -22.82 7.71
CA PHE A 69 3.70 -23.48 8.56
C PHE A 69 5.00 -23.88 7.85
N THR A 70 5.14 -23.65 6.54
CA THR A 70 6.41 -23.86 5.81
C THR A 70 6.96 -22.55 5.26
N ASP A 71 6.34 -22.04 4.20
CA ASP A 71 6.92 -20.97 3.37
C ASP A 71 6.69 -19.60 4.01
N PHE A 72 5.59 -19.46 4.76
CA PHE A 72 5.17 -18.23 5.42
C PHE A 72 5.30 -18.29 6.95
N VAL A 73 6.21 -19.12 7.48
CA VAL A 73 6.39 -19.26 8.94
C VAL A 73 6.83 -17.95 9.60
N VAL A 74 7.81 -17.26 9.03
CA VAL A 74 8.33 -15.97 9.56
C VAL A 74 7.26 -14.88 9.60
N PRO A 75 6.51 -14.60 8.51
CA PRO A 75 5.43 -13.61 8.59
C PRO A 75 4.29 -14.05 9.52
N PHE A 76 3.99 -15.35 9.64
CA PHE A 76 3.02 -15.85 10.62
C PHE A 76 3.46 -15.60 12.06
N GLU A 77 4.74 -15.76 12.38
CA GLU A 77 5.27 -15.47 13.71
C GLU A 77 5.09 -13.99 14.09
N ILE A 78 5.41 -13.07 13.18
CA ILE A 78 5.22 -11.64 13.42
C ILE A 78 3.74 -11.33 13.67
N LEU A 79 2.84 -11.88 12.85
CA LEU A 79 1.40 -11.77 13.05
C LEU A 79 0.96 -12.34 14.40
N SER A 80 1.52 -13.47 14.83
CA SER A 80 1.19 -14.10 16.12
C SER A 80 1.55 -13.20 17.30
N ILE A 81 2.70 -12.50 17.23
CA ILE A 81 3.13 -11.54 18.27
C ILE A 81 2.21 -10.32 18.27
N VAL A 82 1.82 -9.82 17.09
CA VAL A 82 0.86 -8.71 16.97
C VAL A 82 -0.49 -9.10 17.57
N LEU A 83 -0.99 -10.29 17.27
CA LEU A 83 -2.25 -10.81 17.83
C LEU A 83 -2.15 -11.01 19.35
N LEU A 84 -1.02 -11.51 19.85
CA LEU A 84 -0.76 -11.65 21.28
C LEU A 84 -0.75 -10.28 21.98
N ALA A 85 -0.04 -9.30 21.41
CA ALA A 85 0.01 -7.93 21.94
C ALA A 85 -1.39 -7.28 21.91
N SER A 86 -2.16 -7.51 20.84
CA SER A 86 -3.54 -7.05 20.73
C SER A 86 -4.43 -7.65 21.81
N LEU A 87 -4.31 -8.95 22.08
CA LEU A 87 -5.05 -9.63 23.14
C LEU A 87 -4.69 -9.04 24.52
N MET A 88 -3.40 -8.84 24.79
CA MET A 88 -2.95 -8.19 26.02
C MET A 88 -3.51 -6.76 26.16
N GLY A 89 -3.52 -5.98 25.08
CA GLY A 89 -4.13 -4.66 25.05
C GLY A 89 -5.64 -4.68 25.31
N ALA A 90 -6.35 -5.65 24.72
CA ALA A 90 -7.78 -5.84 24.96
C ALA A 90 -8.06 -6.24 26.42
N ILE A 91 -7.27 -7.14 27.00
CA ILE A 91 -7.37 -7.53 28.42
C ILE A 91 -7.10 -6.32 29.33
N TYR A 92 -6.05 -5.54 29.05
CA TYR A 92 -5.75 -4.34 29.82
C TYR A 92 -6.91 -3.35 29.81
N MET A 93 -7.51 -3.11 28.64
CA MET A 93 -8.68 -2.24 28.50
C MET A 93 -9.91 -2.81 29.23
N ALA A 94 -10.14 -4.12 29.15
CA ALA A 94 -11.25 -4.77 29.82
C ALA A 94 -11.09 -4.84 31.35
N LYS A 95 -9.84 -4.84 31.85
CA LYS A 95 -9.54 -4.83 33.30
C LYS A 95 -10.15 -3.62 33.99
N GLY A 96 -10.25 -2.49 33.28
CA GLY A 96 -10.66 -1.21 33.85
C GLY A 96 -9.69 -0.69 34.90
N ASP A 97 -9.86 0.58 35.23
CA ASP A 97 -9.17 1.24 36.33
C ASP A 97 -9.84 0.70 37.59
N GLY A 98 -9.10 0.06 38.50
CA GLY A 98 -9.64 -0.48 39.76
C GLY A 98 -10.09 0.59 40.75
N THR A 99 -10.59 1.73 40.26
CA THR A 99 -11.17 2.83 41.03
C THR A 99 -12.68 2.68 41.07
N GLU A 100 -13.12 1.73 41.89
CA GLU A 100 -14.17 2.02 42.88
C GLU A 100 -13.49 2.21 44.23
#